data_AF-A0A7W7Q8B8-F1
#
_entry.id   AF-A0A7W7Q8B8-F1
#
_cell.length_a   1.000
_cell.length_b   1.000
_cell.length_c   1.000
_cell.angle_alpha   90.00
_cell.angle_beta   90.00
_cell.angle_gamma   90.00
#
_symmetry.space_group_name_H-M   'P 1'
#
loop_
_entity.id
_entity.type
_entity.pdbx_description
1 polymer ?
#
loop_
_entity_poly.entity_id
_entity_poly.type
_entity_poly.pdbx_seq_one_letter_code
_entity_poly.pdbx_strand_id
1 'polypeptide(L)' 'MNKGDVAADFEPLDETGEPRTLSGLLENGPVVLFF' A
#
# COMPACT_ATOMS: atom_id res chain seq x y z
N MET A 1 -6.23 10.82 5.61
CA MET A 1 -5.99 9.95 6.78
C MET A 1 -5.33 10.75 7.87
N ASN A 2 -5.76 10.56 9.10
CA ASN A 2 -5.13 11.10 10.30
C ASN A 2 -4.20 10.05 10.92
N LYS A 3 -3.32 10.48 11.82
CA LYS A 3 -2.44 9.57 12.57
C LYS A 3 -3.28 8.63 13.44
N GLY A 4 -3.03 7.33 13.31
CA GLY A 4 -3.75 6.28 14.04
C GLY A 4 -4.94 5.69 13.28
N ASP A 5 -5.33 6.29 12.15
CA ASP A 5 -6.32 5.69 11.25
C ASP A 5 -5.74 4.40 10.65
N VAL A 6 -6.57 3.36 10.54
CA VAL A 6 -6.24 2.16 9.78
C VAL A 6 -6.37 2.46 8.30
N ALA A 7 -5.30 2.27 7.53
CA ALA A 7 -5.36 2.36 6.08
C ALA A 7 -6.25 1.25 5.53
N ALA A 8 -7.18 1.60 4.64
CA ALA A 8 -7.89 0.59 3.85
C ALA A 8 -6.91 -0.07 2.88
N ASP A 9 -7.11 -1.36 2.60
CA ASP A 9 -6.36 -2.04 1.55
C ASP A 9 -6.76 -1.49 0.18
N PHE A 10 -5.81 -1.45 -0.75
CA PHE A 10 -6.02 -0.97 -2.11
C PHE A 10 -5.11 -1.71 -3.08
N GLU A 11 -5.54 -1.79 -4.34
CA GLU A 11 -4.86 -2.58 -5.37
C GLU A 11 -4.47 -1.69 -6.58
N PRO A 12 -3.38 -0.91 -6.49
CA PRO A 12 -2.89 -0.13 -7.62
C PRO A 12 -2.11 -1.01 -8.60
N LEU A 13 -2.02 -0.55 -9.84
CA LEU A 13 -1.02 -1.07 -10.78
C LEU A 13 0.32 -0.41 -10.50
N ASP A 14 1.39 -1.19 -10.53
CA ASP A 14 2.77 -0.66 -10.47
C ASP A 14 3.24 -0.11 -11.82
N GLU A 15 4.51 0.28 -11.91
CA GLU A 15 5.10 0.85 -13.13
C GLU A 15 5.09 -0.11 -14.33
N THR A 16 4.92 -1.42 -14.10
CA THR A 16 4.85 -2.44 -15.14
C THR A 16 3.41 -2.81 -15.52
N GLY A 17 2.42 -2.27 -14.80
CA GLY A 17 1.02 -2.62 -14.96
C GLY A 17 0.61 -3.86 -14.17
N GLU A 18 1.46 -4.35 -13.26
CA GLU A 18 1.11 -5.47 -12.39
C GLU A 18 0.32 -4.99 -11.17
N PRO A 19 -0.79 -5.67 -10.81
CA PRO A 19 -1.52 -5.38 -9.58
C PRO A 19 -0.66 -5.65 -8.35
N ARG A 20 -0.64 -4.71 -7.40
CA ARG A 20 -0.01 -4.86 -6.09
C ARG A 20 -1.04 -4.54 -5.03
N THR A 21 -0.94 -5.11 -3.83
CA THR A 21 -1.83 -4.78 -2.71
C THR A 21 -1.06 -4.11 -1.58
N LEU A 22 -1.69 -3.20 -0.84
CA LEU A 22 -1.06 -2.61 0.35
C LEU A 22 -0.70 -3.70 1.36
N SER A 23 -1.59 -4.67 1.58
CA SER A 23 -1.33 -5.81 2.47
C SER A 23 -0.11 -6.62 2.05
N GLY A 24 0.05 -6.90 0.75
CA GLY A 24 1.21 -7.62 0.23
C GLY A 24 2.52 -6.84 0.36
N LEU A 25 2.48 -5.51 0.19
CA LEU A 25 3.66 -4.66 0.40
C LEU A 25 4.11 -4.66 1.87
N LEU A 26 3.18 -4.77 2.82
CA LEU A 26 3.46 -4.81 4.26
C LEU A 26 4.09 -6.12 4.75
N GLU A 27 3.98 -7.22 3.99
CA GLU A 27 4.56 -8.52 4.38
C GLU A 27 6.09 -8.46 4.57
N ASN A 28 6.75 -7.56 3.84
CA ASN A 28 8.20 -7.38 3.91
C ASN A 28 8.64 -6.28 4.89
N GLY A 29 7.69 -5.68 5.61
CA GLY A 29 7.94 -4.66 6.63
C GLY A 29 7.16 -3.36 6.41
N PRO A 30 7.46 -2.31 7.22
CA PRO A 30 6.77 -1.04 7.14
C PRO A 30 6.96 -0.34 5.77
N VAL A 31 5.89 0.25 5.26
CA VAL A 31 5.87 0.97 3.98
C VAL A 31 5.59 2.46 4.21
N VAL A 32 6.25 3.32 3.43
CA VAL A 32 5.96 4.75 3.37
C VAL A 32 5.28 5.03 2.03
N LEU A 33 3.98 5.34 2.08
CA LEU A 33 3.19 5.73 0.91
C LEU A 33 3.12 7.25 0.81
N PHE A 34 3.41 7.78 -0.37
CA PHE A 34 3.35 9.20 -0.68
C PHE A 34 2.55 9.41 -1.97
N PHE A 35 1.81 10.50 -2.04
CA PHE A 35 1.01 10.93 -3.19
C PHE A 35 1.48 12.31 -3.65
#